data_AF-A0A8B7NKN3-F1
#
_entry.id   AF-A0A8B7NKN3-F1
#
_cell.length_a   1.000
_cell.length_b   1.000
_cell.length_c   1.000
_cell.angle_alpha   90.00
_cell.angle_beta   90.00
_cell.angle_gamma   90.00
#
_symmetry.space_group_name_H-M   'P 1'
#
loop_
_entity.id
_entity.type
_entity.pdbx_description
1 polymer ?
#
loop_
_entity_poly.entity_id
_entity_poly.type
_entity_poly.pdbx_seq_one_letter_code
_entity_poly.pdbx_strand_id
1 'polypeptide(L)'
;MREVLLYVVQILNKLSHCLFLRHWPELKQTLRDAGIVTGDDVRDCVVRCSDVADDVAELAALSESDTWRIRSGREVAAVSHMLHHAQPKLLEVMLSSDDLKVKTGWPELAGRRVGDVYILLHNLDEEYNPHDHFLEPLLSSKMRLAWFEGCLGTPAGVAALASVARSAYLDIYMAAPLDLSALSGKYEDLILHTRPSMFPPPLMYALPATPEPKLHLDGVDVGSWETAVHTITALAPSGGRLEFNQNQIQNNSDLPVGSE
;
A
#
# COMPACT_ATOMS: atom_id res chain seq x y z
N MET A 1 -20.31 -26.22 -0.96
CA MET A 1 -20.69 -26.12 -2.39
C MET A 1 -19.66 -25.35 -3.19
N ARG A 2 -19.28 -24.13 -2.78
CA ARG A 2 -18.21 -23.31 -3.38
C ARG A 2 -16.91 -24.07 -3.71
N GLU A 3 -16.36 -24.80 -2.74
CA GLU A 3 -15.16 -25.64 -2.92
C GLU A 3 -15.28 -26.61 -4.10
N VAL A 4 -16.40 -27.33 -4.17
CA VAL A 4 -16.66 -28.31 -5.23
C VAL A 4 -16.73 -27.64 -6.58
N LEU A 5 -17.34 -26.46 -6.68
CA LEU A 5 -17.42 -25.70 -7.93
C LEU A 5 -16.05 -25.25 -8.43
N LEU A 6 -15.14 -24.84 -7.53
CA LEU A 6 -13.76 -24.48 -7.91
C LEU A 6 -12.98 -25.69 -8.42
N TYR A 7 -13.17 -26.87 -7.80
CA TYR A 7 -12.63 -28.12 -8.34
C TYR A 7 -13.20 -28.46 -9.72
N VAL A 8 -14.50 -28.28 -9.93
CA VAL A 8 -15.15 -28.51 -11.24
C VAL A 8 -14.55 -27.60 -12.31
N VAL A 9 -14.36 -26.30 -12.02
CA VAL A 9 -13.71 -25.35 -12.93
C VAL A 9 -12.32 -25.83 -13.34
N GLN A 10 -11.49 -26.19 -12.36
CA GLN A 10 -10.13 -26.69 -12.64
C GLN A 10 -10.13 -27.99 -13.45
N ILE A 11 -10.98 -28.94 -13.11
CA ILE A 11 -11.05 -30.25 -13.78
C ILE A 11 -11.53 -30.09 -15.22
N LEU A 12 -12.59 -29.30 -15.45
CA LEU A 12 -13.11 -29.07 -16.79
C LEU A 12 -12.05 -28.44 -17.70
N ASN A 13 -11.32 -27.44 -17.20
CA ASN A 13 -10.23 -26.83 -17.97
C ASN A 13 -9.12 -27.84 -18.30
N LYS A 14 -8.71 -28.65 -17.32
CA LYS A 14 -7.67 -29.68 -17.50
C LYS A 14 -8.08 -30.77 -18.50
N LEU A 15 -9.37 -31.14 -18.52
CA LEU A 15 -9.90 -32.13 -19.46
C LEU A 15 -10.02 -31.55 -20.87
N SER A 16 -10.56 -30.34 -20.99
CA SER A 16 -10.66 -29.63 -22.27
C SER A 16 -11.02 -28.16 -22.04
N HIS A 17 -10.11 -27.25 -22.40
CA HIS A 17 -10.37 -25.82 -22.36
C HIS A 17 -11.62 -25.44 -23.19
N CYS A 18 -11.86 -26.09 -24.34
CA CYS A 18 -13.06 -25.87 -25.14
C CYS A 18 -14.36 -26.25 -24.41
N LEU A 19 -14.34 -27.34 -23.62
CA LEU A 19 -15.50 -27.73 -22.80
C LEU A 19 -15.71 -26.76 -21.65
N PHE A 20 -14.63 -26.31 -21.01
CA PHE A 20 -14.70 -25.28 -19.99
C PHE A 20 -15.35 -24.00 -20.53
N LEU A 21 -14.86 -23.45 -21.63
CA LEU A 21 -15.43 -22.25 -22.24
C LEU A 21 -16.89 -22.45 -22.67
N ARG A 22 -17.23 -23.64 -23.18
CA ARG A 22 -18.61 -23.97 -23.56
C ARG A 22 -19.58 -23.92 -22.38
N HIS A 23 -19.14 -24.35 -21.20
CA HIS A 23 -19.97 -24.39 -19.99
C HIS A 23 -19.72 -23.21 -19.04
N TRP A 24 -18.88 -22.26 -19.45
CA TRP A 24 -18.52 -21.12 -18.63
C TRP A 24 -19.73 -20.27 -18.24
N PRO A 25 -20.70 -19.95 -19.12
CA PRO A 25 -21.88 -19.18 -18.72
C PRO A 25 -22.69 -19.83 -17.59
N GLU A 26 -22.91 -21.15 -17.64
CA GLU A 26 -23.63 -21.88 -16.60
C GLU A 26 -22.83 -21.96 -15.29
N LEU A 27 -21.51 -22.15 -15.39
CA LEU A 27 -20.61 -22.12 -14.24
C LEU A 27 -20.60 -20.73 -13.59
N LYS A 28 -20.58 -19.65 -14.38
CA LYS A 28 -20.63 -18.27 -13.92
C LYS A 28 -21.88 -18.01 -13.08
N GLN A 29 -23.05 -18.42 -13.59
CA GLN A 29 -24.31 -18.30 -12.85
C GLN A 29 -24.31 -19.15 -11.59
N THR A 30 -23.83 -20.39 -11.66
CA THR A 30 -23.78 -21.29 -10.49
C THR A 30 -22.83 -20.76 -9.41
N LEU A 31 -21.68 -20.20 -9.78
CA LEU A 31 -20.74 -19.56 -8.86
C LEU A 31 -21.40 -18.35 -8.18
N ARG A 32 -22.15 -17.54 -8.93
CA ARG A 32 -22.92 -16.43 -8.38
C ARG A 32 -23.99 -16.91 -7.39
N ASP A 33 -24.77 -17.91 -7.77
CA ASP A 33 -25.81 -18.51 -6.93
C ASP A 33 -25.23 -19.16 -5.66
N ALA A 34 -23.98 -19.62 -5.74
CA ALA A 34 -23.20 -20.14 -4.60
C ALA A 34 -22.56 -19.06 -3.72
N GLY A 35 -22.82 -17.77 -4.01
CA GLY A 35 -22.39 -16.63 -3.19
C GLY A 35 -21.08 -15.97 -3.62
N ILE A 36 -20.56 -16.23 -4.81
CA ILE A 36 -19.42 -15.47 -5.37
C ILE A 36 -19.94 -14.13 -5.90
N VAL A 37 -20.02 -13.13 -5.02
CA VAL A 37 -20.60 -11.81 -5.35
C VAL A 37 -19.70 -10.64 -4.96
N THR A 38 -18.70 -10.84 -4.10
CA THR A 38 -17.77 -9.78 -3.70
C THR A 38 -16.45 -9.84 -4.48
N GLY A 39 -15.69 -8.74 -4.48
CA GLY A 39 -14.37 -8.69 -5.12
C GLY A 39 -13.40 -9.65 -4.45
N ASP A 40 -13.48 -9.76 -3.13
CA ASP A 40 -12.70 -10.72 -2.34
C ASP A 40 -13.02 -12.17 -2.76
N ASP A 41 -14.30 -12.48 -2.99
CA ASP A 41 -14.69 -13.82 -3.44
C ASP A 41 -14.10 -14.19 -4.79
N VAL A 42 -14.18 -13.26 -5.75
CA VAL A 42 -13.64 -13.44 -7.10
C VAL A 42 -12.13 -13.56 -7.06
N ARG A 43 -11.44 -12.70 -6.31
CA ARG A 43 -9.99 -12.75 -6.12
C ARG A 43 -9.57 -14.13 -5.61
N ASP A 44 -10.25 -14.65 -4.59
CA ASP A 44 -9.95 -15.96 -4.03
C ASP A 44 -10.17 -17.08 -5.06
N CYS A 45 -11.19 -16.96 -5.91
CA CYS A 45 -11.40 -17.90 -7.02
C CYS A 45 -10.26 -17.84 -8.05
N VAL A 46 -9.83 -16.64 -8.45
CA VAL A 46 -8.73 -16.44 -9.40
C VAL A 46 -7.41 -17.01 -8.85
N VAL A 47 -7.09 -16.73 -7.57
CA VAL A 47 -5.89 -17.27 -6.91
C VAL A 47 -5.88 -18.81 -6.93
N ARG A 48 -7.04 -19.44 -6.71
CA ARG A 48 -7.14 -20.90 -6.66
C ARG A 48 -7.22 -21.53 -8.05
N CYS A 49 -7.74 -20.82 -9.03
CA CYS A 49 -7.90 -21.29 -10.41
C CYS A 49 -6.89 -20.60 -11.35
N SER A 50 -5.61 -20.58 -10.98
CA SER A 50 -4.55 -19.87 -11.72
C SER A 50 -4.43 -20.27 -13.19
N ASP A 51 -4.74 -21.52 -13.53
CA ASP A 51 -4.70 -22.05 -14.90
C ASP A 51 -5.77 -21.42 -15.83
N VAL A 52 -6.78 -20.78 -15.25
CA VAL A 52 -7.90 -20.09 -15.93
C VAL A 52 -8.15 -18.72 -15.28
N ALA A 53 -7.08 -18.08 -14.80
CA ALA A 53 -7.18 -16.84 -14.03
C ALA A 53 -7.94 -15.74 -14.79
N ASP A 54 -7.65 -15.57 -16.09
CA ASP A 54 -8.30 -14.56 -16.95
C ASP A 54 -9.80 -14.82 -17.12
N ASP A 55 -10.20 -16.08 -17.33
CA ASP A 55 -11.61 -16.45 -17.52
C ASP A 55 -12.38 -16.27 -16.21
N VAL A 56 -11.84 -16.76 -15.09
CA VAL A 56 -12.48 -16.63 -13.77
C VAL A 56 -12.55 -15.17 -13.32
N ALA A 57 -11.57 -14.34 -13.68
CA ALA A 57 -11.55 -12.92 -13.39
C ALA A 57 -12.71 -12.14 -14.02
N GLU A 58 -13.37 -12.69 -15.06
CA GLU A 58 -14.57 -12.08 -15.66
C GLU A 58 -15.74 -11.96 -14.66
N LEU A 59 -15.73 -12.75 -13.59
CA LEU A 59 -16.69 -12.61 -12.49
C LEU A 59 -16.59 -11.26 -11.78
N ALA A 60 -15.45 -10.57 -11.89
CA ALA A 60 -15.26 -9.25 -11.28
C ALA A 60 -16.26 -8.20 -11.82
N ALA A 61 -16.69 -8.34 -13.07
CA ALA A 61 -17.72 -7.47 -13.67
C ALA A 61 -19.12 -7.66 -13.04
N LEU A 62 -19.32 -8.75 -12.30
CA LEU A 62 -20.55 -9.03 -11.55
C LEU A 62 -20.39 -8.72 -10.06
N SER A 63 -19.23 -8.22 -9.64
CA SER A 63 -18.98 -7.90 -8.23
C SER A 63 -19.85 -6.74 -7.78
N GLU A 64 -20.51 -6.91 -6.64
CA GLU A 64 -21.30 -5.85 -6.00
C GLU A 64 -20.45 -4.96 -5.09
N SER A 65 -19.17 -5.32 -4.86
CA SER A 65 -18.27 -4.56 -4.01
C SER A 65 -17.58 -3.45 -4.79
N ASP A 66 -17.77 -2.23 -4.31
CA ASP A 66 -17.07 -1.03 -4.81
C ASP A 66 -15.61 -0.93 -4.34
N THR A 67 -15.23 -1.70 -3.31
CA THR A 67 -13.87 -1.72 -2.76
C THR A 67 -13.27 -3.11 -2.88
N TRP A 68 -12.06 -3.20 -3.44
CA TRP A 68 -11.29 -4.45 -3.48
C TRP A 68 -10.05 -4.31 -2.62
N ARG A 69 -9.63 -5.42 -1.99
CA ARG A 69 -8.49 -5.45 -1.08
C ARG A 69 -7.43 -6.42 -1.57
N ILE A 70 -6.17 -6.06 -1.33
CA ILE A 70 -5.00 -6.88 -1.61
C ILE A 70 -4.19 -6.95 -0.33
N ARG A 71 -3.95 -8.16 0.16
CA ARG A 71 -3.21 -8.40 1.41
C ARG A 71 -1.92 -9.21 1.24
N SER A 72 -1.65 -9.67 0.02
CA SER A 72 -0.49 -10.50 -0.27
C SER A 72 -0.01 -10.33 -1.71
N GLY A 73 1.25 -10.71 -1.97
CA GLY A 73 1.82 -10.65 -3.32
C GLY A 73 1.07 -11.52 -4.35
N ARG A 74 0.46 -12.63 -3.93
CA ARG A 74 -0.32 -13.51 -4.82
C ARG A 74 -1.63 -12.86 -5.26
N GLU A 75 -2.23 -12.08 -4.37
CA GLU A 75 -3.46 -11.36 -4.65
C GLU A 75 -3.25 -10.21 -5.63
N VAL A 76 -2.07 -9.61 -5.67
CA VAL A 76 -1.72 -8.57 -6.66
C VAL A 76 -1.89 -9.10 -8.08
N ALA A 77 -1.35 -10.29 -8.38
CA ALA A 77 -1.52 -10.92 -9.69
C ALA A 77 -2.99 -11.21 -10.00
N ALA A 78 -3.74 -11.78 -9.06
CA ALA A 78 -5.16 -12.08 -9.23
C ALA A 78 -6.00 -10.83 -9.52
N VAL A 79 -5.79 -9.76 -8.75
CA VAL A 79 -6.49 -8.48 -8.98
C VAL A 79 -6.08 -7.84 -10.30
N SER A 80 -4.82 -7.99 -10.74
CA SER A 80 -4.39 -7.55 -12.07
C SER A 80 -5.23 -8.19 -13.19
N HIS A 81 -5.56 -9.47 -13.09
CA HIS A 81 -6.50 -10.14 -14.00
C HIS A 81 -7.91 -9.54 -13.88
N MET A 82 -8.45 -9.38 -12.66
CA MET A 82 -9.78 -8.80 -12.43
C MET A 82 -9.93 -7.39 -13.01
N LEU A 83 -8.88 -6.56 -12.95
CA LEU A 83 -8.87 -5.19 -13.46
C LEU A 83 -9.06 -5.07 -14.98
N HIS A 84 -8.87 -6.15 -15.75
CA HIS A 84 -9.22 -6.19 -17.17
C HIS A 84 -10.73 -6.10 -17.41
N HIS A 85 -11.50 -6.66 -16.47
CA HIS A 85 -12.94 -6.87 -16.63
C HIS A 85 -13.74 -5.81 -15.89
N ALA A 86 -13.25 -5.34 -14.74
CA ALA A 86 -13.92 -4.31 -13.95
C ALA A 86 -12.92 -3.47 -13.15
N GLN A 87 -13.30 -2.23 -12.86
CA GLN A 87 -12.53 -1.33 -12.01
C GLN A 87 -13.34 -1.06 -10.73
N PRO A 88 -12.82 -1.37 -9.53
CA PRO A 88 -13.48 -0.98 -8.30
C PRO A 88 -13.43 0.55 -8.15
N LYS A 89 -14.31 1.13 -7.33
CA LYS A 89 -14.20 2.56 -6.97
C LYS A 89 -12.91 2.80 -6.19
N LEU A 90 -12.62 1.93 -5.23
CA LEU A 90 -11.42 1.98 -4.41
C LEU A 90 -10.66 0.65 -4.44
N LEU A 91 -9.33 0.74 -4.57
CA LEU A 91 -8.44 -0.39 -4.39
C LEU A 91 -7.58 -0.16 -3.14
N GLU A 92 -7.66 -1.06 -2.17
CA GLU A 92 -6.82 -1.04 -0.96
C GLU A 92 -5.68 -2.05 -1.11
N VAL A 93 -4.45 -1.58 -1.04
CA VAL A 93 -3.23 -2.38 -1.16
C VAL A 93 -2.54 -2.39 0.19
N MET A 94 -2.62 -3.49 0.91
CA MET A 94 -2.07 -3.67 2.25
C MET A 94 -1.00 -4.76 2.19
N LEU A 95 0.27 -4.41 2.05
CA LEU A 95 1.33 -5.40 1.89
C LEU A 95 2.26 -5.39 3.10
N SER A 96 2.69 -6.58 3.52
CA SER A 96 3.73 -6.75 4.52
C SER A 96 5.12 -6.58 3.92
N SER A 97 6.13 -6.32 4.77
CA SER A 97 7.55 -6.31 4.38
C SER A 97 7.97 -7.57 3.62
N ASP A 98 7.44 -8.75 3.98
CA ASP A 98 7.76 -10.00 3.30
C ASP A 98 7.13 -10.11 1.91
N ASP A 99 5.91 -9.60 1.73
CA ASP A 99 5.26 -9.56 0.41
C ASP A 99 5.98 -8.62 -0.55
N LEU A 100 6.57 -7.52 -0.04
CA LEU A 100 7.33 -6.57 -0.85
C LEU A 100 8.64 -7.15 -1.40
N LYS A 101 9.23 -8.15 -0.73
CA LYS A 101 10.44 -8.84 -1.19
C LYS A 101 10.16 -9.79 -2.36
N VAL A 102 8.91 -10.19 -2.56
CA VAL A 102 8.52 -11.15 -3.60
C VAL A 102 8.08 -10.39 -4.87
N LYS A 103 8.32 -10.97 -6.04
CA LYS A 103 7.78 -10.42 -7.30
C LYS A 103 6.25 -10.55 -7.29
N THR A 104 5.55 -9.43 -7.11
CA THR A 104 4.09 -9.39 -6.91
C THR A 104 3.27 -9.18 -8.20
N GLY A 105 3.90 -8.81 -9.31
CA GLY A 105 3.15 -8.35 -10.50
C GLY A 105 2.54 -6.94 -10.31
N TRP A 106 3.10 -6.18 -9.37
CA TRP A 106 2.67 -4.81 -9.07
C TRP A 106 2.76 -3.85 -10.28
N PRO A 107 3.84 -3.84 -11.09
CA PRO A 107 3.90 -2.96 -12.25
C PRO A 107 2.73 -3.17 -13.24
N GLU A 108 2.34 -4.43 -13.45
CA GLU A 108 1.22 -4.79 -14.31
C GLU A 108 -0.11 -4.30 -13.71
N LEU A 109 -0.31 -4.44 -12.40
CA LEU A 109 -1.49 -3.89 -11.73
C LEU A 109 -1.52 -2.35 -11.82
N ALA A 110 -0.40 -1.69 -11.55
CA ALA A 110 -0.24 -0.24 -11.59
C ALA A 110 -0.58 0.33 -12.98
N GLY A 111 -0.11 -0.32 -14.04
CA GLY A 111 -0.41 0.08 -15.42
C GLY A 111 -1.89 -0.09 -15.83
N ARG A 112 -2.65 -0.93 -15.12
CA ARG A 112 -4.05 -1.24 -15.44
C ARG A 112 -5.06 -0.45 -14.62
N ARG A 113 -4.73 -0.15 -13.37
CA ARG A 113 -5.64 0.52 -12.46
C ARG A 113 -5.93 1.95 -12.93
N VAL A 114 -7.21 2.30 -12.92
CA VAL A 114 -7.69 3.68 -13.07
C VAL A 114 -8.58 4.02 -11.89
N GLY A 115 -8.28 5.11 -11.18
CA GLY A 115 -9.09 5.57 -10.05
C GLY A 115 -8.37 5.49 -8.70
N ASP A 116 -9.15 5.50 -7.62
CA ASP A 116 -8.61 5.69 -6.27
C ASP A 116 -7.88 4.45 -5.75
N VAL A 117 -6.77 4.70 -5.07
CA VAL A 117 -5.96 3.68 -4.41
C VAL A 117 -5.53 4.13 -3.02
N TYR A 118 -5.59 3.19 -2.07
CA TYR A 118 -4.90 3.26 -0.80
C TYR A 118 -3.71 2.31 -0.85
N ILE A 119 -2.53 2.80 -0.47
CA ILE A 119 -1.30 2.01 -0.45
C ILE A 119 -0.77 2.04 0.99
N LEU A 120 -0.90 0.91 1.68
CA LEU A 120 -0.50 0.69 3.06
C LEU A 120 0.62 -0.36 3.06
N LEU A 121 1.85 0.11 3.10
CA LEU A 121 3.05 -0.72 3.11
C LEU A 121 3.49 -0.86 4.56
N HIS A 122 2.95 -1.88 5.22
CA HIS A 122 3.23 -2.11 6.63
C HIS A 122 4.70 -2.45 6.82
N ASN A 123 5.43 -1.49 7.39
CA ASN A 123 6.76 -1.73 7.89
C ASN A 123 6.65 -2.03 9.40
N LEU A 124 6.51 -3.31 9.71
CA LEU A 124 6.53 -3.79 11.11
C LEU A 124 7.94 -3.77 11.70
N ASP A 125 8.97 -3.57 10.87
CA ASP A 125 10.34 -3.58 11.32
C ASP A 125 10.76 -2.17 11.74
N GLU A 126 11.41 -2.08 12.89
CA GLU A 126 12.01 -0.86 13.43
C GLU A 126 13.10 -0.27 12.51
N GLU A 127 13.34 -0.73 11.30
CA GLU A 127 14.47 -0.29 10.49
C GLU A 127 14.14 0.80 9.46
N TYR A 128 12.87 1.19 9.31
CA TYR A 128 12.43 2.16 8.29
C TYR A 128 12.95 1.80 6.87
N ASN A 129 12.87 0.52 6.52
CA ASN A 129 13.37 0.01 5.25
C ASN A 129 12.59 0.62 4.08
N PRO A 130 13.24 1.36 3.17
CA PRO A 130 12.54 2.12 2.14
C PRO A 130 11.84 1.24 1.09
N HIS A 131 10.67 1.68 0.62
CA HIS A 131 9.84 0.97 -0.35
C HIS A 131 9.77 1.66 -1.72
N ASP A 132 10.76 2.49 -2.06
CA ASP A 132 10.75 3.32 -3.28
C ASP A 132 10.54 2.50 -4.57
N HIS A 133 11.11 1.30 -4.66
CA HIS A 133 10.97 0.40 -5.80
C HIS A 133 9.52 0.01 -6.09
N PHE A 134 8.68 -0.03 -5.05
CA PHE A 134 7.24 -0.29 -5.18
C PHE A 134 6.51 0.93 -5.72
N LEU A 135 7.05 2.14 -5.56
CA LEU A 135 6.40 3.36 -6.03
C LEU A 135 6.74 3.71 -7.48
N GLU A 136 7.86 3.25 -8.01
CA GLU A 136 8.29 3.57 -9.38
C GLU A 136 7.19 3.38 -10.45
N PRO A 137 6.40 2.29 -10.45
CA PRO A 137 5.34 2.09 -11.45
C PRO A 137 4.24 3.16 -11.41
N LEU A 138 4.09 3.89 -10.29
CA LEU A 138 3.07 4.92 -10.13
C LEU A 138 3.29 6.11 -11.07
N LEU A 139 4.53 6.41 -11.45
CA LEU A 139 4.91 7.54 -12.32
C LEU A 139 4.17 7.58 -13.65
N SER A 140 3.79 6.42 -14.17
CA SER A 140 3.09 6.27 -15.44
C SER A 140 1.67 5.73 -15.30
N SER A 141 1.21 5.59 -14.06
CA SER A 141 -0.11 5.03 -13.76
C SER A 141 -1.22 6.05 -13.96
N LYS A 142 -2.46 5.56 -14.01
CA LYS A 142 -3.68 6.37 -13.99
C LYS A 142 -4.37 6.33 -12.62
N MET A 143 -3.61 5.93 -11.60
CA MET A 143 -4.08 5.88 -10.23
C MET A 143 -4.20 7.29 -9.66
N ARG A 144 -5.12 7.45 -8.72
CA ARG A 144 -5.19 8.62 -7.83
C ARG A 144 -4.96 8.11 -6.42
N LEU A 145 -3.84 8.48 -5.84
CA LEU A 145 -3.51 8.10 -4.47
C LEU A 145 -4.33 8.95 -3.52
N ALA A 146 -5.10 8.29 -2.66
CA ALA A 146 -5.92 8.94 -1.64
C ALA A 146 -5.41 8.66 -0.21
N TRP A 147 -4.70 7.55 0.00
CA TRP A 147 -4.00 7.26 1.26
C TRP A 147 -2.66 6.57 0.96
N PHE A 148 -1.58 7.04 1.58
CA PHE A 148 -0.31 6.33 1.63
C PHE A 148 0.17 6.15 3.06
N GLU A 149 0.63 4.96 3.39
CA GLU A 149 1.41 4.64 4.59
C GLU A 149 2.62 3.82 4.16
N GLY A 150 3.84 4.28 4.48
CA GLY A 150 5.04 3.51 4.15
C GLY A 150 6.36 4.28 4.25
N CYS A 151 7.46 3.57 4.00
CA CYS A 151 8.81 4.12 4.10
C CYS A 151 9.32 4.68 2.77
N LEU A 152 9.89 5.89 2.80
CA LEU A 152 10.57 6.53 1.67
C LEU A 152 12.05 6.75 2.00
N GLY A 153 12.92 6.44 1.04
CA GLY A 153 14.36 6.66 1.17
C GLY A 153 14.96 7.53 0.08
N THR A 154 14.23 7.81 -1.01
CA THR A 154 14.81 8.47 -2.18
C THR A 154 13.95 9.61 -2.76
N PRO A 155 14.57 10.62 -3.40
CA PRO A 155 13.82 11.64 -4.12
C PRO A 155 12.96 11.06 -5.26
N ALA A 156 13.38 9.93 -5.84
CA ALA A 156 12.63 9.25 -6.89
C ALA A 156 11.30 8.68 -6.36
N GLY A 157 11.30 8.07 -5.17
CA GLY A 157 10.07 7.60 -4.52
C GLY A 157 9.14 8.74 -4.15
N VAL A 158 9.67 9.86 -3.65
CA VAL A 158 8.87 11.08 -3.40
C VAL A 158 8.24 11.59 -4.70
N ALA A 159 9.01 11.68 -5.78
CA ALA A 159 8.49 12.11 -7.08
C ALA A 159 7.40 11.16 -7.61
N ALA A 160 7.60 9.85 -7.45
CA ALA A 160 6.61 8.84 -7.82
C ALA A 160 5.32 8.99 -7.01
N LEU A 161 5.41 9.12 -5.69
CA LEU A 161 4.26 9.36 -4.81
C LEU A 161 3.54 10.65 -5.20
N ALA A 162 4.29 11.73 -5.39
CA ALA A 162 3.79 13.03 -5.77
C ALA A 162 3.13 13.06 -7.15
N SER A 163 3.44 12.12 -8.04
CA SER A 163 2.83 12.06 -9.38
C SER A 163 1.36 11.62 -9.34
N VAL A 164 0.97 10.85 -8.32
CA VAL A 164 -0.38 10.28 -8.17
C VAL A 164 -1.16 10.85 -6.98
N ALA A 165 -0.48 11.50 -6.03
CA ALA A 165 -1.11 12.14 -4.88
C ALA A 165 -2.00 13.31 -5.30
N ARG A 166 -3.25 13.29 -4.85
CA ARG A 166 -4.18 14.41 -5.03
C ARG A 166 -5.12 14.49 -3.83
N SER A 167 -4.88 15.48 -2.97
CA SER A 167 -5.60 15.59 -1.69
C SER A 167 -5.46 14.30 -0.86
N ALA A 168 -4.28 13.69 -0.91
CA ALA A 168 -4.03 12.42 -0.24
C ALA A 168 -3.80 12.61 1.26
N TYR A 169 -4.14 11.60 2.05
CA TYR A 169 -3.59 11.41 3.40
C TYR A 169 -2.23 10.70 3.26
N LEU A 170 -1.17 11.30 3.80
CA LEU A 170 0.19 10.77 3.67
C LEU A 170 0.79 10.52 5.06
N ASP A 171 1.12 9.26 5.34
CA ASP A 171 1.85 8.83 6.52
C ASP A 171 3.19 8.23 6.09
N ILE A 172 4.27 9.00 6.26
CA ILE A 172 5.57 8.70 5.64
C ILE A 172 6.62 8.49 6.73
N TYR A 173 7.29 7.34 6.63
CA TYR A 173 8.43 6.98 7.46
C TYR A 173 9.74 7.23 6.71
N MET A 174 10.73 7.84 7.36
CA MET A 174 12.01 8.18 6.74
C MET A 174 13.17 7.88 7.69
N ALA A 175 14.10 7.03 7.26
CA ALA A 175 15.32 6.72 8.01
C ALA A 175 16.33 7.88 8.02
N ALA A 176 16.25 8.76 7.01
CA ALA A 176 17.09 9.94 6.87
C ALA A 176 16.27 11.11 6.31
N PRO A 177 16.67 12.37 6.58
CA PRO A 177 16.01 13.55 6.02
C PRO A 177 15.92 13.51 4.48
N LEU A 178 14.74 13.85 3.95
CA LEU A 178 14.44 13.80 2.52
C LEU A 178 13.72 15.08 2.07
N ASP A 179 13.98 15.51 0.83
CA ASP A 179 13.25 16.62 0.22
C ASP A 179 11.83 16.20 -0.15
N LEU A 180 10.83 16.72 0.57
CA LEU A 180 9.41 16.47 0.34
C LEU A 180 8.70 17.60 -0.41
N SER A 181 9.43 18.57 -0.95
CA SER A 181 8.88 19.74 -1.63
C SER A 181 7.94 19.38 -2.80
N ALA A 182 8.19 18.26 -3.48
CA ALA A 182 7.35 17.77 -4.57
C ALA A 182 5.91 17.39 -4.15
N LEU A 183 5.67 17.18 -2.85
CA LEU A 183 4.36 16.90 -2.27
C LEU A 183 3.57 18.17 -1.92
N SER A 184 4.18 19.36 -1.99
CA SER A 184 3.53 20.63 -1.66
C SER A 184 2.22 20.82 -2.43
N GLY A 185 1.13 21.05 -1.72
CA GLY A 185 -0.21 21.22 -2.28
C GLY A 185 -0.86 19.95 -2.84
N LYS A 186 -0.32 18.76 -2.57
CA LYS A 186 -0.85 17.46 -3.06
C LYS A 186 -1.48 16.59 -1.99
N TYR A 187 -1.37 16.96 -0.73
CA TYR A 187 -1.94 16.26 0.41
C TYR A 187 -2.98 17.11 1.13
N GLU A 188 -3.84 16.45 1.90
CA GLU A 188 -4.72 17.08 2.90
C GLU A 188 -4.09 17.00 4.30
N ASP A 189 -3.45 15.88 4.62
CA ASP A 189 -2.72 15.66 5.87
C ASP A 189 -1.39 14.98 5.54
N LEU A 190 -0.32 15.41 6.21
CA LEU A 190 1.02 14.86 6.07
C LEU A 190 1.59 14.60 7.46
N ILE A 191 1.73 13.32 7.79
CA ILE A 191 2.38 12.84 9.01
C ILE A 191 3.72 12.26 8.63
N LEU A 192 4.76 12.71 9.33
CA LEU A 192 6.12 12.30 9.09
C LEU A 192 6.69 11.64 10.32
N HIS A 193 7.18 10.43 10.14
CA HIS A 193 7.89 9.66 11.14
C HIS A 193 9.37 9.63 10.77
N THR A 194 10.22 10.14 11.66
CA THR A 194 11.67 10.10 11.48
C THR A 194 12.35 9.78 12.80
N ARG A 195 13.59 9.33 12.73
CA ARG A 195 14.45 9.20 13.92
C ARG A 195 15.37 10.40 14.06
N PRO A 196 15.72 10.79 15.30
CA PRO A 196 16.75 11.78 15.53
C PRO A 196 18.07 11.30 14.90
N SER A 197 18.60 12.08 13.96
CA SER A 197 19.91 11.76 13.37
C SER A 197 21.01 12.29 14.27
N MET A 198 21.90 11.41 14.77
CA MET A 198 23.04 11.82 15.61
C MET A 198 24.02 12.77 14.90
N PHE A 199 23.93 12.90 13.57
CA PHE A 199 24.76 13.79 12.79
C PHE A 199 23.91 14.89 12.17
N PRO A 200 24.32 16.17 12.25
CA PRO A 200 23.62 17.23 11.54
C PRO A 200 23.64 16.88 10.05
N PRO A 201 22.47 16.78 9.40
CA PRO A 201 22.45 16.48 7.98
C PRO A 201 23.19 17.60 7.24
N PRO A 202 24.02 17.27 6.23
CA PRO A 202 24.76 18.26 5.46
C PRO A 202 23.85 19.23 4.70
N LEU A 203 22.55 18.91 4.58
CA LEU A 203 21.53 19.69 3.90
C LEU A 203 20.28 19.79 4.80
N MET A 204 19.75 21.00 4.94
CA MET A 204 18.45 21.24 5.57
C MET A 204 17.36 21.03 4.52
N TYR A 205 16.48 20.05 4.74
CA TYR A 205 15.32 19.80 3.91
C TYR A 205 14.08 20.31 4.65
N ALA A 206 13.76 21.59 4.42
CA ALA A 206 12.54 22.16 4.99
C ALA A 206 11.32 21.42 4.44
N LEU A 207 10.40 21.06 5.34
CA LEU A 207 9.16 20.40 4.97
C LEU A 207 8.24 21.35 4.18
N PRO A 208 7.35 20.80 3.33
CA PRO A 208 6.34 21.61 2.64
C PRO A 208 5.48 22.36 3.67
N ALA A 209 5.28 23.66 3.45
CA ALA A 209 4.63 24.52 4.43
C ALA A 209 3.10 24.42 4.44
N THR A 210 2.50 23.90 3.37
CA THR A 210 1.03 23.87 3.20
C THR A 210 0.54 22.61 2.50
N PRO A 211 -0.44 21.89 3.08
CA PRO A 211 -0.93 22.00 4.46
C PRO A 211 0.17 21.82 5.53
N GLU A 212 -0.08 22.27 6.78
CA GLU A 212 0.90 22.16 7.88
C GLU A 212 1.19 20.68 8.19
N PRO A 213 2.45 20.23 8.11
CA PRO A 213 2.79 18.83 8.38
C PRO A 213 2.93 18.56 9.88
N LYS A 214 2.66 17.32 10.27
CA LYS A 214 2.89 16.78 11.61
C LYS A 214 4.19 15.99 11.62
N LEU A 215 5.03 16.23 12.63
CA LEU A 215 6.30 15.54 12.79
C LEU A 215 6.29 14.69 14.06
N HIS A 216 6.55 13.40 13.89
CA HIS A 216 6.75 12.41 14.94
C HIS A 216 8.23 11.98 14.94
N LEU A 217 8.84 12.04 16.13
CA LEU A 217 10.20 11.57 16.35
C LEU A 217 10.17 10.25 17.12
N ASP A 218 10.60 9.18 16.48
CA ASP A 218 10.69 7.85 17.10
C ASP A 218 12.06 7.63 17.75
N GLY A 219 12.12 6.88 18.85
CA GLY A 219 13.38 6.52 19.52
C GLY A 219 14.07 7.66 20.27
N VAL A 220 13.31 8.65 20.76
CA VAL A 220 13.85 9.74 21.58
C VAL A 220 14.05 9.26 23.02
N ASP A 221 15.25 8.75 23.32
CA ASP A 221 15.65 8.37 24.68
C ASP A 221 15.95 9.58 25.57
N VAL A 222 15.86 9.39 26.89
CA VAL A 222 16.26 10.38 27.89
C VAL A 222 17.77 10.70 27.71
N GLY A 223 18.07 11.89 27.18
CA GLY A 223 19.43 12.32 26.83
C GLY A 223 19.63 12.65 25.35
N SER A 224 18.65 12.35 24.48
CA SER A 224 18.70 12.63 23.03
C SER A 224 18.00 13.93 22.60
N TRP A 225 17.63 14.78 23.57
CA TRP A 225 16.83 15.99 23.33
C TRP A 225 17.52 16.98 22.38
N GLU A 226 18.83 17.15 22.49
CA GLU A 226 19.60 18.03 21.61
C GLU A 226 19.51 17.56 20.15
N THR A 227 19.63 16.26 19.91
CA THR A 227 19.44 15.62 18.60
C THR A 227 18.02 15.79 18.07
N ALA A 228 17.02 15.68 18.95
CA ALA A 228 15.62 15.90 18.61
C ALA A 228 15.38 17.36 18.16
N VAL A 229 15.87 18.33 18.94
CA VAL A 229 15.76 19.76 18.61
C VAL A 229 16.47 20.09 17.30
N HIS A 230 17.66 19.53 17.07
CA HIS A 230 18.36 19.69 15.79
C HIS A 230 17.56 19.13 14.62
N THR A 231 16.96 17.95 14.78
CA THR A 231 16.14 17.31 13.74
C THR A 231 14.88 18.15 13.44
N ILE A 232 14.17 18.61 14.48
CA ILE A 232 13.00 19.48 14.34
C ILE A 232 13.37 20.79 13.62
N THR A 233 14.48 21.41 14.01
CA THR A 233 14.94 22.67 13.41
C THR A 233 15.32 22.49 11.95
N ALA A 234 15.96 21.36 11.60
CA ALA A 234 16.37 21.06 10.23
C ALA A 234 15.20 20.77 9.28
N LEU A 235 14.09 20.23 9.82
CA LEU A 235 12.89 19.88 9.06
C LEU A 235 11.80 20.97 9.10
N ALA A 236 11.92 21.99 9.95
CA ALA A 236 10.94 23.06 10.07
C ALA A 236 10.58 23.68 8.69
N PRO A 237 9.29 23.81 8.34
CA PRO A 237 8.87 24.48 7.12
C PRO A 237 9.36 25.92 7.12
N SER A 238 9.73 26.41 5.95
CA SER A 238 10.15 27.80 5.79
C SER A 238 8.99 28.76 6.11
N GLY A 239 9.06 29.43 7.27
CA GLY A 239 8.05 30.41 7.70
C GLY A 239 6.75 29.82 8.24
N GLY A 240 6.71 28.51 8.52
CA GLY A 240 5.55 27.81 9.08
C GLY A 240 5.77 27.32 10.51
N ARG A 241 4.71 26.77 11.12
CA ARG A 241 4.79 26.00 12.36
C ARG A 241 4.89 24.51 12.02
N LEU A 242 5.45 23.75 12.96
CA LEU A 242 5.39 22.28 12.97
C LEU A 242 4.54 21.88 14.15
N GLU A 243 3.56 21.01 13.92
CA GLU A 243 2.93 20.28 15.00
C GLU A 243 3.83 19.12 15.41
N PHE A 244 4.32 19.17 16.64
CA PHE A 244 5.13 18.11 17.24
C PHE A 244 4.28 17.32 18.24
N ASN A 245 4.17 16.01 18.04
CA ASN A 245 3.39 15.12 18.91
C ASN A 245 4.33 14.16 19.66
N GLN A 246 4.35 14.23 20.99
CA GLN A 246 5.32 13.53 21.85
C GLN A 246 4.78 12.19 22.41
N ASN A 247 3.61 11.74 21.97
CA ASN A 247 2.77 10.77 22.70
C ASN A 247 3.21 9.29 22.69
N GLN A 248 4.49 8.95 22.46
CA GLN A 248 4.99 7.56 22.61
C GLN A 248 6.24 7.38 23.49
N ILE A 249 6.62 8.37 24.30
CA ILE A 249 7.76 8.21 25.25
C ILE A 249 7.43 7.24 26.43
N GLN A 250 6.21 6.72 26.53
CA GLN A 250 5.81 5.75 27.55
C GLN A 250 5.24 4.49 26.90
N ASN A 251 6.06 3.45 26.73
CA ASN A 251 5.69 2.03 26.85
C ASN A 251 6.87 1.14 26.43
N ASN A 252 7.85 0.95 27.31
CA ASN A 252 8.70 -0.25 27.31
C ASN A 252 9.41 -0.51 28.66
N SER A 253 8.98 0.13 29.74
CA SER A 253 9.61 0.00 31.07
C SER A 253 8.84 -0.87 32.07
N ASP A 254 7.89 -1.70 31.63
CA ASP A 254 7.20 -2.67 32.50
C ASP A 254 7.14 -4.07 31.86
N LEU A 255 8.31 -4.72 31.77
CA LEU A 255 8.36 -6.19 31.84
C LEU A 255 9.04 -6.55 33.17
N PRO A 256 8.34 -7.24 34.10
CA PRO A 256 8.98 -7.70 35.32
C PRO A 256 10.01 -8.76 34.96
N VAL A 257 11.26 -8.49 35.33
CA VAL A 257 12.31 -9.51 35.45
C VAL A 257 11.81 -10.52 36.48
N GLY A 258 11.34 -11.66 35.98
CA GLY A 258 11.02 -12.82 36.81
C GLY A 258 12.31 -13.41 37.35
N SER A 259 12.57 -13.16 38.62
CA SER A 259 13.48 -13.93 39.47
C SER A 259 12.82 -15.27 39.79
N GLU A 260 13.43 -16.37 39.35
CA GLU A 260 13.80 -17.59 40.09
C GLU A 260 14.26 -18.70 39.14
#